data_AF-X1HFN1-F1
#
_entry.id   AF-X1HFN1-F1
#
_cell.length_a   1.000
_cell.length_b   1.000
_cell.length_c   1.000
_cell.angle_alpha   90.00
_cell.angle_beta   90.00
_cell.angle_gamma   90.00
#
_symmetry.space_group_name_H-M   'P 1'
#
loop_
_entity.id
_entity.type
_entity.pdbx_description
1 polymer ?
#
loop_
_entity_poly.entity_id
_entity_poly.type
_entity_poly.pdbx_seq_one_letter_code
_entity_poly.pdbx_strand_id
1 'polypeptide(L)'
;PSVIEAILDIRGSSLGWYTRDTGTVGCSPGYEVHFGINSIGLINVLAKDIGLLPDWQQKVWAGYNVPPDGKVSAELLMSQMQAKPASTQAPEDYLSSGIVLLNKLIRDKFGVSVFKDHADANKLLKRIHRFRAVTKQGLFELAKDVYRFVGERIDTEEIKKVVNPKKDEKWGQLKSL
;
A
#
# COMPACT_ATOMS: atom_id res chain seq x y z
N PRO A 1 -13.25 5.14 5.91
CA PRO A 1 -12.40 4.17 5.16
C PRO A 1 -12.84 2.69 5.21
N SER A 2 -13.75 2.26 6.10
CA SER A 2 -14.13 0.85 6.30
C SER A 2 -14.67 0.12 5.07
N VAL A 3 -15.28 0.83 4.11
CA VAL A 3 -15.73 0.25 2.84
C VAL A 3 -14.61 -0.43 2.06
N ILE A 4 -13.37 0.10 2.15
CA ILE A 4 -12.23 -0.48 1.44
C ILE A 4 -11.89 -1.86 2.01
N GLU A 5 -11.82 -2.00 3.34
CA GLU A 5 -11.55 -3.30 3.96
C GLU A 5 -12.65 -4.31 3.64
N ALA A 6 -13.91 -3.88 3.68
CA ALA A 6 -15.05 -4.74 3.33
C ALA A 6 -14.97 -5.27 1.88
N ILE A 7 -14.50 -4.45 0.94
CA ILE A 7 -14.29 -4.87 -0.45
C ILE A 7 -13.06 -5.79 -0.54
N LEU A 8 -12.00 -5.52 0.21
CA LEU A 8 -10.77 -6.32 0.19
C LEU A 8 -10.96 -7.71 0.79
N ASP A 9 -11.92 -7.89 1.70
CA ASP A 9 -12.30 -9.21 2.24
C ASP A 9 -12.99 -10.12 1.20
N ILE A 10 -13.45 -9.55 0.08
CA ILE A 10 -14.08 -10.31 -1.00
C ILE A 10 -13.00 -11.00 -1.84
N ARG A 11 -13.20 -12.29 -2.13
CA ARG A 11 -12.27 -13.06 -2.97
C ARG A 11 -12.13 -12.43 -4.35
N GLY A 12 -10.89 -12.25 -4.80
CA GLY A 12 -10.59 -11.64 -6.09
C GLY A 12 -10.51 -10.12 -6.04
N SER A 13 -10.47 -9.55 -4.84
CA SER A 13 -10.28 -8.12 -4.64
C SER A 13 -8.91 -7.60 -5.08
N SER A 14 -8.89 -6.32 -5.45
CA SER A 14 -7.71 -5.56 -5.81
C SER A 14 -7.72 -4.21 -5.11
N LEU A 15 -6.53 -3.75 -4.76
CA LEU A 15 -6.25 -2.38 -4.34
C LEU A 15 -5.09 -1.86 -5.18
N GLY A 16 -5.26 -0.69 -5.76
CA GLY A 16 -4.20 0.04 -6.46
C GLY A 16 -4.17 1.50 -6.03
N TRP A 17 -3.03 2.14 -6.23
CA TRP A 17 -2.81 3.54 -5.91
C TRP A 17 -2.37 4.31 -7.15
N TYR A 18 -2.74 5.59 -7.22
CA TYR A 18 -2.32 6.48 -8.30
C TYR A 18 -1.49 7.65 -7.74
N THR A 19 -1.97 8.25 -6.66
CA THR A 19 -1.35 9.39 -5.98
C THR A 19 -1.39 9.14 -4.49
N ARG A 20 -0.96 10.11 -3.65
CA ARG A 20 -0.96 9.91 -2.18
C ARG A 20 -2.33 9.51 -1.67
N ASP A 21 -3.39 10.16 -2.16
CA ASP A 21 -4.75 10.04 -1.64
C ASP A 21 -5.76 9.61 -2.71
N THR A 22 -5.32 9.11 -3.86
CA THR A 22 -6.22 8.48 -4.86
C THR A 22 -5.75 7.10 -5.26
N GLY A 23 -6.71 6.25 -5.61
CA GLY A 23 -6.46 4.88 -6.00
C GLY A 23 -7.67 4.22 -6.61
N THR A 24 -7.62 2.90 -6.67
CA THR A 24 -8.66 2.05 -7.24
C THR A 24 -8.91 0.86 -6.32
N VAL A 25 -10.16 0.46 -6.19
CA VAL A 25 -10.54 -0.74 -5.45
C VAL A 25 -11.53 -1.55 -6.26
N GLY A 26 -11.32 -2.85 -6.35
CA GLY A 26 -12.18 -3.76 -7.09
C GLY A 26 -12.42 -5.06 -6.34
N CYS A 27 -13.52 -5.74 -6.67
CA CYS A 27 -13.80 -7.10 -6.21
C CYS A 27 -14.50 -7.97 -7.28
N SER A 28 -14.54 -7.48 -8.53
CA SER A 28 -15.06 -8.19 -9.69
C SER A 28 -14.13 -7.97 -10.87
N PRO A 29 -13.89 -9.00 -11.71
CA PRO A 29 -13.17 -8.81 -12.96
C PRO A 29 -13.83 -7.74 -13.82
N GLY A 30 -13.02 -6.90 -14.46
CA GLY A 30 -13.47 -5.95 -15.49
C GLY A 30 -14.06 -4.62 -15.00
N TYR A 31 -14.18 -4.41 -13.68
CA TYR A 31 -14.60 -3.11 -13.15
C TYR A 31 -13.97 -2.82 -11.78
N GLU A 32 -13.31 -1.68 -11.67
CA GLU A 32 -12.78 -1.16 -10.40
C GLU A 32 -13.34 0.24 -10.16
N VAL A 33 -13.45 0.63 -8.89
CA VAL A 33 -13.95 1.95 -8.48
C VAL A 33 -12.77 2.83 -8.13
N HIS A 34 -12.64 3.94 -8.85
CA HIS A 34 -11.68 4.98 -8.51
C HIS A 34 -12.14 5.73 -7.27
N PHE A 35 -11.22 5.89 -6.31
CA PHE A 35 -11.51 6.58 -5.07
C PHE A 35 -10.50 7.67 -4.75
N GLY A 36 -10.93 8.59 -3.91
CA GLY A 36 -10.10 9.58 -3.24
C GLY A 36 -10.28 9.52 -1.73
N ILE A 37 -9.29 9.97 -0.99
CA ILE A 37 -9.34 10.16 0.46
C ILE A 37 -9.42 11.66 0.73
N ASN A 38 -10.34 12.09 1.59
CA ASN A 38 -10.44 13.50 1.98
C ASN A 38 -9.64 13.82 3.25
N SER A 39 -9.71 15.08 3.70
CA SER A 39 -8.86 15.56 4.80
C SER A 39 -9.15 14.91 6.16
N ILE A 40 -10.26 14.18 6.30
CA ILE A 40 -10.62 13.46 7.52
C ILE A 40 -10.59 11.93 7.34
N GLY A 41 -10.07 11.43 6.21
CA GLY A 41 -9.92 9.99 5.96
C GLY A 41 -11.18 9.28 5.47
N LEU A 42 -12.21 10.01 5.03
CA LEU A 42 -13.36 9.43 4.34
C LEU A 42 -13.03 9.13 2.89
N ILE A 43 -13.67 8.08 2.38
CA ILE A 43 -13.55 7.66 0.99
C ILE A 43 -14.57 8.45 0.18
N ASN A 44 -14.09 9.09 -0.89
CA ASN A 44 -14.93 9.72 -1.89
C ASN A 44 -14.82 8.93 -3.20
N VAL A 45 -15.97 8.74 -3.83
CA VAL A 45 -16.11 8.07 -5.12
C VAL A 45 -17.10 8.88 -5.95
N LEU A 46 -17.01 8.81 -7.27
CA LEU A 46 -18.05 9.39 -8.11
C LEU A 46 -19.30 8.52 -8.04
N ALA A 47 -20.45 9.12 -7.78
CA ALA A 47 -21.73 8.40 -7.73
C ALA A 47 -22.02 7.66 -9.04
N LYS A 48 -21.55 8.22 -10.17
CA LYS A 48 -21.63 7.57 -11.49
C LYS A 48 -20.88 6.23 -11.53
N ASP A 49 -19.69 6.17 -10.92
CA ASP A 49 -18.90 4.93 -10.91
C ASP A 49 -19.60 3.84 -10.11
N ILE A 50 -20.31 4.22 -9.04
CA ILE A 50 -21.14 3.31 -8.25
C ILE A 50 -22.37 2.86 -9.04
N GLY A 51 -23.06 3.77 -9.73
CA GLY A 51 -24.26 3.46 -10.51
C GLY A 51 -24.04 2.51 -11.69
N LEU A 52 -22.79 2.30 -12.10
CA LEU A 52 -22.39 1.36 -13.15
C LEU A 52 -22.02 -0.02 -12.61
N LEU A 53 -21.96 -0.20 -11.28
CA LEU A 53 -21.65 -1.49 -10.67
C LEU A 53 -22.83 -2.45 -10.71
N PRO A 54 -22.60 -3.77 -10.63
CA PRO A 54 -23.66 -4.74 -10.33
C PRO A 54 -24.38 -4.40 -9.01
N ASP A 55 -25.69 -4.66 -8.95
CA ASP A 55 -26.56 -4.32 -7.80
C ASP A 55 -25.99 -4.75 -6.44
N TRP A 56 -25.35 -5.91 -6.37
CA TRP A 56 -24.79 -6.42 -5.13
C TRP A 56 -23.61 -5.58 -4.64
N GLN A 57 -22.76 -5.04 -5.53
CA GLN A 57 -21.68 -4.13 -5.17
C GLN A 57 -22.23 -2.76 -4.78
N GLN A 58 -23.25 -2.26 -5.48
CA GLN A 58 -23.93 -1.02 -5.09
C GLN A 58 -24.46 -1.12 -3.65
N LYS A 59 -25.01 -2.27 -3.26
CA LYS A 59 -25.45 -2.54 -1.88
C LYS A 59 -24.31 -2.52 -0.88
N VAL A 60 -23.13 -3.05 -1.23
CA VAL A 60 -21.92 -2.92 -0.39
C VAL A 60 -21.60 -1.44 -0.19
N TRP A 61 -21.44 -0.65 -1.26
CA TRP A 61 -21.16 0.78 -1.15
C TRP A 61 -22.21 1.55 -0.34
N ALA A 62 -23.49 1.28 -0.57
CA ALA A 62 -24.60 1.89 0.17
C ALA A 62 -24.55 1.57 1.67
N GLY A 63 -24.18 0.33 2.04
CA GLY A 63 -24.07 -0.11 3.43
C GLY A 63 -22.97 0.58 4.24
N TYR A 64 -21.96 1.14 3.56
CA TYR A 64 -20.88 1.90 4.19
C TYR A 64 -20.96 3.41 3.92
N ASN A 65 -22.07 3.90 3.34
CA ASN A 65 -22.24 5.32 3.09
C ASN A 65 -22.37 6.09 4.41
N VAL A 66 -21.75 7.26 4.46
CA VAL A 66 -21.79 8.16 5.62
C VAL A 66 -22.20 9.56 5.17
N PRO A 67 -22.75 10.40 6.07
CA PRO A 67 -23.00 11.80 5.76
C PRO A 67 -21.74 12.49 5.20
N PRO A 68 -21.87 13.37 4.20
CA PRO A 68 -20.73 14.06 3.63
C PRO A 68 -20.09 14.98 4.67
N ASP A 69 -18.81 14.77 4.93
CA ASP A 69 -18.00 15.57 5.87
C ASP A 69 -16.56 15.67 5.35
N GLY A 70 -15.79 16.65 5.83
CA GLY A 70 -14.38 16.82 5.49
C GLY A 70 -14.10 17.27 4.05
N LYS A 71 -15.11 17.83 3.38
CA LYS A 71 -15.07 18.24 1.96
C LYS A 71 -14.74 17.08 1.01
N VAL A 72 -14.70 17.36 -0.28
CA VAL A 72 -14.28 16.39 -1.31
C VAL A 72 -12.76 16.18 -1.24
N SER A 73 -12.31 14.97 -1.56
CA SER A 73 -10.91 14.65 -1.77
C SER A 73 -10.30 15.58 -2.82
N ALA A 74 -9.26 16.31 -2.42
CA ALA A 74 -8.60 17.30 -3.26
C ALA A 74 -7.95 16.66 -4.49
N GLU A 75 -7.24 15.54 -4.29
CA GLU A 75 -6.54 14.84 -5.38
C GLU A 75 -7.51 14.16 -6.35
N LEU A 76 -8.65 13.64 -5.85
CA LEU A 76 -9.69 13.09 -6.72
C LEU A 76 -10.35 14.19 -7.56
N LEU A 77 -10.64 15.34 -6.97
CA LEU A 77 -11.17 16.50 -7.69
C LEU A 77 -10.19 16.97 -8.78
N MET A 78 -8.90 17.04 -8.45
CA MET A 78 -7.84 17.37 -9.40
C MET A 78 -7.81 16.41 -10.59
N SER A 79 -7.88 15.11 -10.34
CA SER A 79 -7.85 14.08 -11.38
C SER A 79 -9.12 14.08 -12.24
N GLN A 80 -10.29 13.95 -11.60
CA GLN A 80 -11.56 13.67 -12.29
C GLN A 80 -12.26 14.93 -12.83
N MET A 81 -12.13 16.08 -12.15
CA MET A 81 -12.84 17.31 -12.56
C MET A 81 -11.92 18.33 -13.22
N GLN A 82 -10.68 18.45 -12.75
CA GLN A 82 -9.73 19.46 -13.27
C GLN A 82 -8.81 18.91 -14.36
N ALA A 83 -8.86 17.60 -14.64
CA ALA A 83 -7.98 16.92 -15.59
C ALA A 83 -6.48 17.19 -15.35
N LYS A 84 -6.09 17.39 -14.08
CA LYS A 84 -4.72 17.68 -13.66
C LYS A 84 -4.38 16.84 -12.42
N PRO A 85 -4.16 15.52 -12.58
CA PRO A 85 -3.86 14.64 -11.45
C PRO A 85 -2.69 15.16 -10.60
N ALA A 86 -2.77 14.94 -9.28
CA ALA A 86 -1.70 15.33 -8.37
C ALA A 86 -0.41 14.56 -8.69
N SER A 87 0.75 15.19 -8.50
CA SER A 87 2.06 14.55 -8.66
C SER A 87 2.57 13.90 -7.37
N THR A 88 1.68 13.70 -6.38
CA THR A 88 2.01 13.06 -5.11
C THR A 88 2.07 11.55 -5.28
N GLN A 89 2.66 10.86 -4.32
CA GLN A 89 2.96 9.43 -4.40
C GLN A 89 2.42 8.71 -3.16
N ALA A 90 1.81 7.54 -3.37
CA ALA A 90 1.43 6.64 -2.29
C ALA A 90 2.63 5.76 -1.89
N PRO A 91 3.04 5.72 -0.62
CA PRO A 91 4.16 4.87 -0.19
C PRO A 91 3.92 3.38 -0.47
N GLU A 92 2.66 2.94 -0.47
CA GLU A 92 2.26 1.55 -0.78
C GLU A 92 2.77 1.06 -2.14
N ASP A 93 2.76 1.93 -3.16
CA ASP A 93 3.12 1.58 -4.54
C ASP A 93 4.65 1.56 -4.75
N TYR A 94 5.37 2.39 -3.98
CA TYR A 94 6.82 2.54 -4.08
C TYR A 94 7.61 1.56 -3.23
N LEU A 95 6.98 0.92 -2.24
CA LEU A 95 7.68 0.03 -1.32
C LEU A 95 8.33 -1.15 -2.05
N SER A 96 7.58 -1.82 -2.93
CA SER A 96 8.09 -2.97 -3.68
C SER A 96 9.13 -2.56 -4.73
N SER A 97 8.82 -1.54 -5.53
CA SER A 97 9.71 -1.05 -6.59
C SER A 97 11.01 -0.47 -6.03
N GLY A 98 10.95 0.21 -4.89
CA GLY A 98 12.12 0.71 -4.16
C GLY A 98 13.06 -0.42 -3.70
N ILE A 99 12.53 -1.50 -3.15
CA ILE A 99 13.32 -2.68 -2.78
C ILE A 99 13.99 -3.30 -4.01
N VAL A 100 13.24 -3.50 -5.10
CA VAL A 100 13.77 -4.07 -6.35
C VAL A 100 14.88 -3.20 -6.93
N LEU A 101 14.66 -1.88 -7.00
CA LEU A 101 15.63 -0.93 -7.50
C LEU A 101 16.90 -0.92 -6.64
N LEU A 102 16.75 -0.86 -5.31
CA LEU A 102 17.88 -0.86 -4.39
C LEU A 102 18.70 -2.15 -4.51
N ASN A 103 18.05 -3.32 -4.56
CA ASN A 103 18.73 -4.58 -4.76
C ASN A 103 19.50 -4.62 -6.08
N LYS A 104 18.88 -4.14 -7.17
CA LYS A 104 19.52 -4.04 -8.48
C LYS A 104 20.78 -3.18 -8.42
N LEU A 105 20.67 -1.95 -7.91
CA LEU A 105 21.80 -1.01 -7.85
C LEU A 105 22.95 -1.53 -6.99
N ILE A 106 22.65 -2.17 -5.85
CA ILE A 106 23.69 -2.76 -4.98
C ILE A 106 24.34 -3.97 -5.64
N ARG A 107 23.55 -4.82 -6.30
CA ARG A 107 24.08 -5.97 -7.04
C ARG A 107 24.98 -5.54 -8.19
N ASP A 108 24.58 -4.54 -8.96
CA ASP A 108 25.35 -4.01 -10.07
C ASP A 108 26.68 -3.39 -9.59
N LYS A 109 26.67 -2.72 -8.42
CA LYS A 109 27.85 -2.01 -7.89
C LYS A 109 28.79 -2.87 -7.07
N PHE A 110 28.27 -3.82 -6.30
CA PHE A 110 29.03 -4.56 -5.28
C PHE A 110 28.95 -6.08 -5.42
N GLY A 111 28.13 -6.61 -6.35
CA GLY A 111 27.97 -8.05 -6.58
C GLY A 111 27.17 -8.80 -5.51
N VAL A 112 26.59 -8.10 -4.53
CA VAL A 112 25.79 -8.67 -3.42
C VAL A 112 24.35 -8.19 -3.48
N SER A 113 23.43 -8.88 -2.79
CA SER A 113 22.02 -8.43 -2.66
C SER A 113 21.72 -8.05 -1.22
N VAL A 114 20.97 -6.95 -1.02
CA VAL A 114 20.56 -6.45 0.32
C VAL A 114 19.35 -7.21 0.83
N PHE A 115 18.41 -7.53 -0.06
CA PHE A 115 17.17 -8.21 0.28
C PHE A 115 17.12 -9.60 -0.32
N LYS A 116 16.66 -10.57 0.48
CA LYS A 116 16.35 -11.92 0.04
C LYS A 116 15.03 -11.96 -0.71
N ASP A 117 14.95 -12.88 -1.68
CA ASP A 117 13.68 -13.24 -2.30
C ASP A 117 12.79 -13.96 -1.29
N HIS A 118 11.48 -13.71 -1.36
CA HIS A 118 10.51 -14.28 -0.44
C HIS A 118 9.27 -14.73 -1.23
N ALA A 119 8.95 -16.02 -1.18
CA ALA A 119 7.85 -16.61 -1.97
C ALA A 119 6.50 -15.93 -1.69
N ASP A 120 6.25 -15.50 -0.46
CA ASP A 120 5.02 -14.78 -0.08
C ASP A 120 5.13 -13.24 -0.16
N ALA A 121 6.18 -12.66 -0.77
CA ALA A 121 6.34 -11.20 -0.86
C ALA A 121 5.09 -10.52 -1.46
N ASN A 122 4.52 -11.08 -2.52
CA ASN A 122 3.31 -10.54 -3.15
C ASN A 122 2.07 -10.64 -2.25
N LYS A 123 1.95 -11.68 -1.43
CA LYS A 123 0.84 -11.82 -0.48
C LYS A 123 0.97 -10.81 0.66
N LEU A 124 2.19 -10.60 1.16
CA LEU A 124 2.48 -9.58 2.18
C LEU A 124 2.20 -8.18 1.64
N LEU A 125 2.65 -7.88 0.42
CA LEU A 125 2.46 -6.56 -0.20
C LEU A 125 0.98 -6.18 -0.33
N LYS A 126 0.13 -7.13 -0.73
CA LYS A 126 -1.34 -6.92 -0.78
C LYS A 126 -1.95 -6.52 0.57
N ARG A 127 -1.32 -6.89 1.68
CA ARG A 127 -1.77 -6.58 3.05
C ARG A 127 -1.15 -5.30 3.60
N ILE A 128 -0.19 -4.68 2.89
CA ILE A 128 0.47 -3.45 3.29
C ILE A 128 -0.27 -2.27 2.67
N HIS A 129 -1.25 -1.75 3.40
CA HIS A 129 -1.96 -0.53 3.02
C HIS A 129 -2.49 0.20 4.26
N ARG A 130 -2.55 1.54 4.19
CA ARG A 130 -2.92 2.38 5.34
C ARG A 130 -4.32 2.15 5.90
N PHE A 131 -5.24 1.58 5.12
CA PHE A 131 -6.61 1.34 5.59
C PHE A 131 -6.69 0.36 6.78
N ARG A 132 -5.65 -0.46 7.01
CA ARG A 132 -5.55 -1.32 8.20
C ARG A 132 -5.18 -0.57 9.47
N ALA A 133 -4.63 0.64 9.37
CA ALA A 133 -4.14 1.41 10.51
C ALA A 133 -5.22 2.30 11.16
N VAL A 134 -6.49 1.90 11.09
CA VAL A 134 -7.63 2.63 11.67
C VAL A 134 -7.88 2.31 13.14
N THR A 135 -7.29 1.22 13.64
CA THR A 135 -7.28 0.86 15.07
C THR A 135 -5.85 0.65 15.55
N LYS A 136 -5.64 0.71 16.87
CA LYS A 136 -4.34 0.41 17.49
C LYS A 136 -3.84 -0.99 17.13
N GLN A 137 -4.75 -1.98 17.14
CA GLN A 137 -4.41 -3.36 16.78
C GLN A 137 -4.02 -3.46 15.30
N GLY A 138 -4.83 -2.89 14.41
CA GLY A 138 -4.55 -2.91 12.97
C GLY A 138 -3.25 -2.19 12.60
N LEU A 139 -2.91 -1.10 13.31
CA LEU A 139 -1.61 -0.43 13.19
C LEU A 139 -0.45 -1.37 13.54
N PHE A 140 -0.54 -2.10 14.65
CA PHE A 140 0.51 -3.06 15.04
C PHE A 140 0.64 -4.22 14.06
N GLU A 141 -0.47 -4.71 13.52
CA GLU A 141 -0.44 -5.76 12.49
C GLU A 141 0.19 -5.25 11.19
N LEU A 142 -0.16 -4.04 10.76
CA LEU A 142 0.46 -3.41 9.60
C LEU A 142 1.96 -3.22 9.81
N ALA A 143 2.38 -2.74 10.99
CA ALA A 143 3.79 -2.58 11.32
C ALA A 143 4.56 -3.92 11.26
N LYS A 144 3.96 -5.01 11.76
CA LYS A 144 4.53 -6.36 11.65
C LYS A 144 4.65 -6.81 10.20
N ASP A 145 3.63 -6.60 9.38
CA ASP A 145 3.67 -6.99 7.97
C ASP A 145 4.71 -6.17 7.18
N VAL A 146 4.86 -4.87 7.47
CA VAL A 146 5.94 -4.03 6.90
C VAL A 146 7.31 -4.54 7.35
N TYR A 147 7.48 -4.87 8.64
CA TYR A 147 8.74 -5.43 9.14
C TYR A 147 9.09 -6.78 8.50
N ARG A 148 8.11 -7.67 8.32
CA ARG A 148 8.30 -8.94 7.58
C ARG A 148 8.71 -8.70 6.13
N PHE A 149 8.10 -7.70 5.49
CA PHE A 149 8.37 -7.40 4.08
C PHE A 149 9.71 -6.69 3.85
N VAL A 150 10.21 -5.95 4.85
CA VAL A 150 11.46 -5.18 4.75
C VAL A 150 12.55 -5.79 5.63
N GLY A 151 12.37 -5.73 6.96
CA GLY A 151 13.38 -6.07 7.96
C GLY A 151 13.82 -7.54 7.93
N GLU A 152 12.87 -8.49 7.93
CA GLU A 152 13.21 -9.92 7.91
C GLU A 152 13.88 -10.36 6.60
N ARG A 153 13.70 -9.58 5.53
CA ARG A 153 14.30 -9.86 4.22
C ARG A 153 15.70 -9.29 4.07
N ILE A 154 16.21 -8.49 5.01
CA ILE A 154 17.57 -7.97 4.94
C ILE A 154 18.58 -9.11 5.09
N ASP A 155 19.47 -9.26 4.11
CA ASP A 155 20.58 -10.21 4.14
C ASP A 155 21.82 -9.59 4.78
N THR A 156 21.88 -9.68 6.10
CA THR A 156 23.02 -9.15 6.85
C THR A 156 24.34 -9.82 6.50
N GLU A 157 24.33 -11.07 6.06
CA GLU A 157 25.55 -11.81 5.74
C GLU A 157 26.13 -11.37 4.39
N GLU A 158 25.28 -11.16 3.38
CA GLU A 158 25.69 -10.57 2.09
C GLU A 158 26.23 -9.14 2.27
N ILE A 159 25.57 -8.32 3.09
CA ILE A 159 26.00 -6.95 3.36
C ILE A 159 27.39 -6.94 4.00
N LYS A 160 27.64 -7.75 5.03
CA LYS A 160 28.93 -7.80 5.75
C LYS A 160 30.13 -8.08 4.85
N LYS A 161 29.96 -8.78 3.73
CA LYS A 161 31.04 -9.05 2.74
C LYS A 161 31.60 -7.77 2.12
N VAL A 162 30.80 -6.71 2.05
CA VAL A 162 31.17 -5.44 1.41
C VAL A 162 31.63 -4.41 2.44
N VAL A 163 30.98 -4.34 3.60
CA VAL A 163 31.23 -3.24 4.57
C VAL A 163 32.45 -3.47 5.46
N ASN A 164 33.01 -4.69 5.47
CA ASN A 164 34.23 -5.09 6.20
C ASN A 164 34.36 -4.46 7.61
N PRO A 165 33.44 -4.78 8.54
CA PRO A 165 33.45 -4.18 9.88
C PRO A 165 34.72 -4.57 10.65
N LYS A 166 35.27 -3.63 11.44
CA LYS A 166 36.43 -3.92 12.31
C LYS A 166 36.03 -4.95 13.37
N LYS A 167 36.98 -5.84 13.73
CA LYS A 167 36.78 -7.03 14.57
C LYS A 167 36.10 -6.79 15.94
N ASP A 168 36.11 -5.55 16.45
CA ASP A 168 35.54 -5.17 17.75
C ASP A 168 34.46 -4.08 17.68
N GLU A 169 33.99 -3.72 16.47
CA GLU A 169 32.98 -2.67 16.30
C GLU A 169 31.56 -3.26 16.37
N LYS A 170 30.78 -2.82 17.37
CA LYS A 170 29.38 -3.24 17.55
C LYS A 170 28.46 -2.44 16.64
N TRP A 171 28.28 -2.91 15.42
CA TRP A 171 27.21 -2.43 14.53
C TRP A 171 25.92 -3.06 15.06
N GLY A 172 24.97 -2.24 15.52
CA GLY A 172 23.77 -2.71 16.23
C GLY A 172 23.06 -3.89 15.56
N GLN A 173 22.37 -4.72 16.34
CA GLN A 173 21.68 -5.90 15.81
C GLN A 173 20.34 -5.51 15.20
N LEU A 174 20.06 -5.97 13.98
CA LEU A 174 18.69 -6.13 13.50
C LEU A 174 18.05 -7.25 14.34
N LYS A 175 17.39 -6.88 15.43
CA LYS A 175 16.63 -7.83 16.25
C LYS A 175 15.41 -8.31 15.47
N SER A 176 15.26 -9.62 15.30
CA SER A 176 13.98 -10.26 14.95
C SER A 176 12.99 -10.03 16.10
N LEU A 177 11.81 -9.49 15.79
CA LEU A 177 10.72 -9.28 16.75
C LEU A 177 9.97 -10.58 17.06
#